data_AF-A0A182U1I9-F1
#
_entry.id   AF-A0A182U1I9-F1
#
_cell.length_a   1.000
_cell.length_b   1.000
_cell.length_c   1.000
_cell.angle_alpha   90.00
_cell.angle_beta   90.00
_cell.angle_gamma   90.00
#
_symmetry.space_group_name_H-M   'P 1'
#
loop_
_entity.id
_entity.type
_entity.pdbx_description
1 polymer ?
#
loop_
_entity_poly.entity_id
_entity_poly.type
_entity_poly.pdbx_seq_one_letter_code
_entity_poly.pdbx_strand_id
1 'polypeptide(L)'
;MFTASDKELEADKKKPAENEWICMMEGIFNTLNHTMIGVVCIYTSWLCWINGFEKLYSWHVFLTLIGYHLLMAEGIVLLYSGNGWTQKLTHSHKRTVHWLIEAVGCSCCVVGIALEIYFRESTNRRHFSSTHSIVGLVSLAFLALTLVNGLMALFAPELRRRIRPIYSKLGHYLTGTVCYVLGMVAIVLAYEKKIYRQNTITEGITMMTVFTIAVTVLSMVGVVKTVYNQVKTLAK
;
A
#
# COMPACT_ATOMS: atom_id res chain seq x y z
N MET A 1 19.56 47.99 -15.39
CA MET A 1 19.35 47.08 -16.53
C MET A 1 20.07 45.79 -16.19
N PHE A 2 19.36 44.79 -15.66
CA PHE A 2 19.98 43.50 -15.29
C PHE A 2 20.43 42.77 -16.55
N THR A 3 21.69 42.34 -16.58
CA THR A 3 22.27 41.66 -17.74
C THR A 3 21.72 40.23 -17.85
N ALA A 4 21.79 39.62 -19.03
CA ALA A 4 21.36 38.23 -19.24
C ALA A 4 22.08 37.25 -18.29
N SER A 5 23.35 37.55 -17.96
CA SER A 5 24.16 36.79 -17.00
C SER A 5 23.58 36.83 -15.58
N ASP A 6 23.02 37.96 -15.13
CA ASP A 6 22.44 38.08 -13.79
C ASP A 6 21.17 37.24 -13.66
N LYS A 7 20.38 37.14 -14.74
CA LYS A 7 19.18 36.29 -14.79
C LYS A 7 19.50 34.80 -14.81
N GLU A 8 20.57 34.40 -15.49
CA GLU A 8 21.04 33.00 -15.49
C GLU A 8 21.60 32.60 -14.12
N LEU A 9 22.33 33.48 -13.45
CA LEU A 9 22.91 33.22 -12.12
C LEU A 9 21.85 33.19 -11.01
N GLU A 10 20.80 34.00 -11.13
CA GLU A 10 19.59 33.93 -10.29
C GLU A 10 18.78 32.65 -10.55
N ALA A 11 18.62 32.24 -11.82
CA ALA A 11 17.92 31.00 -12.18
C ALA A 11 18.68 29.74 -11.72
N ASP A 12 20.01 29.77 -11.79
CA ASP A 12 20.89 28.70 -11.32
C ASP A 12 20.99 28.64 -9.79
N LYS A 13 20.78 29.75 -9.06
CA LYS A 13 20.63 29.74 -7.59
C LYS A 13 19.24 29.32 -7.11
N LYS A 14 18.18 29.62 -7.87
CA LYS A 14 16.81 29.18 -7.55
C LYS A 14 16.61 27.68 -7.71
N LYS A 15 17.20 27.07 -8.75
CA LYS A 15 17.12 25.62 -8.99
C LYS A 15 17.57 24.73 -7.82
N PRO A 16 18.75 24.92 -7.20
CA PRO A 16 19.19 24.10 -6.07
C PRO A 16 18.32 24.31 -4.84
N ALA A 17 17.92 25.55 -4.53
CA ALA A 17 17.03 25.83 -3.39
C ALA A 17 15.63 25.23 -3.58
N GLU A 18 15.03 25.34 -4.77
CA GLU A 18 13.73 24.75 -5.10
C GLU A 18 13.76 23.21 -4.97
N ASN A 19 14.86 22.59 -5.41
CA ASN A 19 15.07 21.15 -5.26
C ASN A 19 15.20 20.73 -3.78
N GLU A 20 15.83 21.55 -2.93
CA GLU A 20 15.94 21.28 -1.49
C GLU A 20 14.57 21.34 -0.79
N TRP A 21 13.75 22.36 -1.09
CA TRP A 21 12.39 22.48 -0.52
C TRP A 21 11.51 21.30 -0.93
N ILE A 22 11.58 20.86 -2.19
CA ILE A 22 10.83 19.69 -2.67
C ILE A 22 11.27 18.43 -1.92
N CYS A 23 12.58 18.19 -1.79
CA CYS A 23 13.11 17.06 -1.03
C CYS A 23 12.67 17.07 0.44
N MET A 24 12.69 18.23 1.10
CA MET A 24 12.22 18.37 2.47
C MET A 24 10.73 18.05 2.60
N MET A 25 9.90 18.58 1.70
CA MET A 25 8.47 18.30 1.71
C MET A 25 8.17 16.82 1.47
N GLU A 26 8.86 16.16 0.52
CA GLU A 26 8.74 14.72 0.30
C GLU A 26 9.11 13.91 1.56
N GLY A 27 10.18 14.31 2.27
CA GLY A 27 10.57 13.69 3.53
C GLY A 27 9.53 13.83 4.65
N ILE A 28 8.92 15.02 4.78
CA ILE A 28 7.86 15.29 5.76
C ILE A 28 6.63 14.41 5.45
N PHE A 29 6.13 14.43 4.22
CA PHE A 29 4.96 13.63 3.84
C PHE A 29 5.21 12.13 3.99
N ASN A 30 6.43 11.66 3.67
CA ASN A 30 6.81 10.27 3.86
C ASN A 30 6.81 9.87 5.34
N THR A 31 7.34 10.73 6.21
CA THR A 31 7.36 10.47 7.67
C THR A 31 5.96 10.49 8.26
N LEU A 32 5.12 11.43 7.82
CA LEU A 32 3.69 11.46 8.19
C LEU A 32 2.98 10.18 7.73
N ASN A 33 3.28 9.69 6.52
CA ASN A 33 2.71 8.45 6.00
C ASN A 33 3.03 7.25 6.92
N HIS A 34 4.31 7.04 7.25
CA HIS A 34 4.74 5.99 8.19
C HIS A 34 4.05 6.12 9.57
N THR A 35 3.90 7.35 10.05
CA THR A 35 3.25 7.62 11.34
C THR A 35 1.77 7.23 11.28
N MET A 36 1.05 7.62 10.23
CA MET A 36 -0.37 7.27 10.05
C MET A 36 -0.59 5.76 9.91
N ILE A 37 0.28 5.07 9.16
CA ILE A 37 0.30 3.60 9.06
C ILE A 37 0.41 3.00 10.47
N GLY A 38 1.38 3.46 11.26
CA GLY A 38 1.61 3.01 12.62
C GLY A 38 0.41 3.24 13.54
N VAL A 39 -0.19 4.44 13.53
CA VAL A 39 -1.33 4.78 14.39
C VAL A 39 -2.53 3.87 14.11
N VAL A 40 -2.92 3.71 12.84
CA VAL A 40 -4.06 2.87 12.46
C VAL A 40 -3.81 1.40 12.81
N CYS A 41 -2.58 0.94 12.58
CA CYS A 41 -2.14 -0.42 12.91
C CYS A 41 -2.20 -0.70 14.41
N ILE A 42 -1.58 0.15 15.23
CA ILE A 42 -1.54 -0.01 16.68
C ILE A 42 -2.96 0.05 17.25
N TYR A 43 -3.78 1.00 16.81
CA TYR A 43 -5.14 1.15 17.31
C TYR A 43 -6.01 -0.06 16.99
N THR A 44 -5.99 -0.55 15.75
CA THR A 44 -6.75 -1.75 15.39
C THR A 44 -6.23 -2.99 16.09
N SER A 45 -4.92 -3.12 16.30
CA SER A 45 -4.33 -4.24 17.03
C SER A 45 -4.81 -4.25 18.48
N TRP A 46 -4.81 -3.08 19.13
CA TRP A 46 -5.40 -2.89 20.45
C TRP A 46 -6.90 -3.25 20.46
N LEU A 47 -7.67 -2.82 19.46
CA LEU A 47 -9.08 -3.12 19.33
C LEU A 47 -9.35 -4.64 19.21
N CYS A 48 -8.54 -5.35 18.43
CA CYS A 48 -8.64 -6.80 18.29
C CYS A 48 -8.27 -7.52 19.60
N TRP A 49 -7.25 -7.01 20.31
CA TRP A 49 -6.83 -7.53 21.60
C TRP A 49 -7.97 -7.45 22.64
N ILE A 50 -8.61 -6.29 22.80
CA ILE A 50 -9.70 -6.13 23.78
C ILE A 50 -10.97 -6.92 23.41
N ASN A 51 -11.20 -7.19 22.12
CA ASN A 51 -12.34 -8.00 21.66
C ASN A 51 -12.08 -9.51 21.72
N GLY A 52 -10.83 -9.90 22.01
CA GLY A 52 -10.36 -11.27 22.18
C GLY A 52 -10.06 -11.99 20.86
N PHE A 53 -8.91 -12.66 20.82
CA PHE A 53 -8.47 -13.51 19.69
C PHE A 53 -9.07 -14.92 19.72
N GLU A 54 -9.94 -15.24 20.67
CA GLU A 54 -10.74 -16.47 20.66
C GLU A 54 -11.72 -16.51 19.46
N LYS A 55 -12.11 -15.34 18.95
CA LYS A 55 -12.98 -15.21 17.79
C LYS A 55 -12.13 -15.17 16.52
N LEU A 56 -12.41 -16.08 15.58
CA LEU A 56 -11.80 -16.08 14.24
C LEU A 56 -11.99 -14.75 13.50
N TYR A 57 -13.12 -14.08 13.74
CA TYR A 57 -13.38 -12.75 13.22
C TYR A 57 -12.34 -11.70 13.67
N SER A 58 -11.85 -11.76 14.92
CA SER A 58 -10.81 -10.85 15.40
C SER A 58 -9.48 -11.09 14.68
N TRP A 59 -9.14 -12.36 14.40
CA TRP A 59 -7.97 -12.71 13.58
C TRP A 59 -8.11 -12.22 12.14
N HIS A 60 -9.29 -12.30 11.55
CA HIS A 60 -9.56 -11.73 10.23
C HIS A 60 -9.25 -10.23 10.20
N VAL A 61 -9.79 -9.46 11.15
CA VAL A 61 -9.57 -8.01 11.21
C VAL A 61 -8.10 -7.69 11.42
N PHE A 62 -7.44 -8.37 12.37
CA PHE A 62 -6.03 -8.15 12.66
C PHE A 62 -5.12 -8.48 11.47
N LEU A 63 -5.23 -9.69 10.92
CA LEU A 63 -4.33 -10.17 9.86
C LEU A 63 -4.52 -9.40 8.54
N THR A 64 -5.76 -9.08 8.16
CA THR A 64 -6.01 -8.32 6.93
C THR A 64 -5.55 -6.87 7.05
N LEU A 65 -5.66 -6.27 8.24
CA LEU A 65 -5.11 -4.93 8.48
C LEU A 65 -3.58 -4.94 8.51
N ILE A 66 -2.93 -5.87 9.22
CA ILE A 66 -1.47 -6.01 9.18
C ILE A 66 -0.97 -6.24 7.75
N GLY A 67 -1.66 -7.09 6.99
CA GLY A 67 -1.31 -7.38 5.60
C GLY A 67 -1.43 -6.15 4.71
N TYR A 68 -2.64 -5.61 4.52
CA TYR A 68 -2.87 -4.50 3.59
C TYR A 68 -2.34 -3.16 4.08
N HIS A 69 -2.58 -2.80 5.35
CA HIS A 69 -2.33 -1.45 5.84
C HIS A 69 -0.90 -1.23 6.29
N LEU A 70 -0.28 -2.22 6.94
CA LEU A 70 1.09 -2.12 7.43
C LEU A 70 2.07 -2.66 6.39
N LEU A 71 2.04 -3.97 6.13
CA LEU A 71 3.10 -4.63 5.36
C LEU A 71 3.09 -4.22 3.88
N MET A 72 1.95 -4.26 3.21
CA MET A 72 1.87 -3.84 1.80
C MET A 72 2.12 -2.33 1.63
N ALA A 73 1.61 -1.48 2.52
CA ALA A 73 1.87 -0.04 2.44
C ALA A 73 3.37 0.27 2.61
N GLU A 74 4.02 -0.29 3.65
CA GLU A 74 5.46 -0.14 3.88
C GLU A 74 6.28 -0.74 2.74
N GLY A 75 5.87 -1.89 2.20
CA GLY A 75 6.50 -2.53 1.05
C GLY A 75 6.47 -1.68 -0.22
N ILE A 76 5.37 -0.95 -0.46
CA ILE A 76 5.25 0.02 -1.56
C ILE A 76 6.12 1.26 -1.29
N VAL A 77 6.03 1.85 -0.10
CA VAL A 77 6.75 3.08 0.28
C VAL A 77 8.26 2.87 0.34
N LEU A 78 8.71 1.66 0.66
CA LEU A 78 10.13 1.26 0.62
C LEU A 78 10.79 1.55 -0.74
N LEU A 79 10.05 1.33 -1.84
CA LEU A 79 10.54 1.54 -3.20
C LEU A 79 10.48 3.00 -3.65
N TYR A 80 9.85 3.88 -2.89
CA TYR A 80 9.77 5.29 -3.22
C TYR A 80 11.16 5.96 -3.16
N SER A 81 11.52 6.67 -4.22
CA SER A 81 12.82 7.35 -4.32
C SER A 81 12.96 8.52 -3.34
N GLY A 82 11.86 9.11 -2.88
CA GLY A 82 11.85 10.16 -1.85
C GLY A 82 11.76 9.62 -0.41
N ASN A 83 11.77 8.30 -0.21
CA ASN A 83 11.72 7.73 1.13
C ASN A 83 13.08 7.89 1.84
N GLY A 84 13.15 8.81 2.79
CA GLY A 84 14.35 9.09 3.59
C GLY A 84 14.91 7.88 4.33
N TRP A 85 14.04 6.96 4.80
CA TRP A 85 14.44 5.82 5.62
C TRP A 85 15.23 4.78 4.85
N THR A 86 15.04 4.72 3.54
CA THR A 86 15.61 3.67 2.68
C THR A 86 16.65 4.23 1.72
N GLN A 87 17.00 5.52 1.78
CA GLN A 87 17.97 6.16 0.87
C GLN A 87 19.32 5.45 0.81
N LYS A 88 19.77 4.90 1.94
CA LYS A 88 21.06 4.20 2.02
C LYS A 88 21.03 2.79 1.42
N LEU A 89 19.86 2.24 1.10
CA LEU A 89 19.72 0.91 0.51
C LEU A 89 19.87 0.98 -1.02
N THR A 90 20.66 0.06 -1.57
CA THR A 90 20.74 -0.12 -3.02
C THR A 90 19.38 -0.57 -3.58
N HIS A 91 19.12 -0.27 -4.86
CA HIS A 91 17.89 -0.74 -5.52
C HIS A 91 17.69 -2.26 -5.44
N SER A 92 18.79 -3.04 -5.47
CA SER A 92 18.71 -4.50 -5.32
C SER A 92 18.23 -4.90 -3.92
N HIS A 93 18.76 -4.27 -2.86
CA HIS A 93 18.32 -4.54 -1.49
C HIS A 93 16.87 -4.11 -1.27
N LYS A 94 16.48 -2.93 -1.75
CA LYS A 94 15.08 -2.47 -1.69
C LYS A 94 14.14 -3.46 -2.37
N ARG A 95 14.52 -3.97 -3.55
CA ARG A 95 13.75 -5.00 -4.25
C ARG A 95 13.62 -6.28 -3.43
N THR A 96 14.70 -6.74 -2.79
CA THR A 96 14.68 -7.94 -1.94
C THR A 96 13.75 -7.78 -0.75
N VAL A 97 13.88 -6.67 -0.02
CA VAL A 97 13.03 -6.38 1.14
C VAL A 97 11.57 -6.23 0.72
N HIS A 98 11.30 -5.58 -0.43
CA HIS A 98 9.96 -5.42 -0.99
C HIS A 98 9.27 -6.78 -1.17
N TRP A 99 9.82 -7.69 -1.98
CA TRP A 99 9.10 -8.94 -2.27
C TRP A 99 8.94 -9.82 -1.03
N LEU A 100 9.87 -9.76 -0.07
CA LEU A 100 9.76 -10.48 1.21
C LEU A 100 8.61 -9.93 2.06
N ILE A 101 8.55 -8.62 2.27
CA ILE A 101 7.48 -7.98 3.05
C ILE A 101 6.13 -8.20 2.37
N GLU A 102 6.04 -8.04 1.05
CA GLU A 102 4.82 -8.27 0.29
C GLU A 102 4.36 -9.73 0.37
N ALA A 103 5.29 -10.70 0.33
CA ALA A 103 4.94 -12.12 0.48
C ALA A 103 4.35 -12.42 1.87
N VAL A 104 4.93 -11.86 2.93
CA VAL A 104 4.39 -12.00 4.30
C VAL A 104 3.04 -11.29 4.41
N GLY A 105 2.92 -10.05 3.90
CA GLY A 105 1.69 -9.28 3.91
C GLY A 105 0.55 -9.98 3.17
N CYS A 106 0.83 -10.50 1.97
CA CYS A 106 -0.13 -11.29 1.20
C CYS A 106 -0.56 -12.56 1.94
N SER A 107 0.38 -13.24 2.62
CA SER A 107 0.07 -14.43 3.43
C SER A 107 -0.87 -14.08 4.58
N CYS A 108 -0.62 -12.97 5.29
CA CYS A 108 -1.54 -12.46 6.32
C CYS A 108 -2.94 -12.19 5.75
N CYS A 109 -3.06 -11.53 4.60
CA CYS A 109 -4.34 -11.27 3.95
C CYS A 109 -5.09 -12.56 3.59
N VAL A 110 -4.41 -13.53 2.98
CA VAL A 110 -5.01 -14.81 2.59
C VAL A 110 -5.50 -15.58 3.82
N VAL A 111 -4.67 -15.71 4.86
CA VAL A 111 -5.04 -16.40 6.10
C VAL A 111 -6.20 -15.68 6.77
N GLY A 112 -6.15 -14.36 6.91
CA GLY A 112 -7.22 -13.57 7.51
C GLY A 112 -8.55 -13.73 6.80
N ILE A 113 -8.57 -13.73 5.46
CA ILE A 113 -9.80 -13.94 4.68
C ILE A 113 -10.28 -15.39 4.78
N ALA A 114 -9.38 -16.38 4.76
CA ALA A 114 -9.74 -17.78 4.91
C ALA A 114 -10.42 -18.07 6.26
N LEU A 115 -9.92 -17.48 7.35
CA LEU A 115 -10.53 -17.59 8.67
C LEU A 115 -11.96 -17.04 8.73
N GLU A 116 -12.22 -15.92 8.04
CA GLU A 116 -13.57 -15.33 7.96
C GLU A 116 -14.52 -16.18 7.11
N ILE A 117 -14.03 -16.78 6.03
CA ILE A 117 -14.83 -17.71 5.22
C ILE A 117 -15.24 -18.91 6.07
N TYR A 118 -14.28 -19.54 6.76
CA TYR A 118 -14.55 -20.69 7.63
C TYR A 118 -15.52 -20.34 8.76
N PHE A 119 -15.35 -19.17 9.39
CA PHE A 119 -16.25 -18.70 10.45
C PHE A 119 -17.69 -18.49 9.98
N ARG A 120 -17.89 -17.96 8.76
CA ARG A 120 -19.23 -17.77 8.20
C ARG A 120 -19.90 -19.09 7.85
N GLU A 121 -19.13 -20.04 7.35
CA GLU A 121 -19.61 -21.37 7.02
C GLU A 121 -20.04 -22.11 8.31
N SER A 122 -19.21 -22.09 9.35
CA SER A 122 -19.52 -22.74 10.63
C SER A 122 -20.71 -22.11 11.38
N THR A 123 -21.08 -20.87 11.05
CA THR A 123 -22.20 -20.14 11.67
C THR A 123 -23.42 -20.02 10.77
N ASN A 124 -23.43 -20.69 9.61
CA ASN A 124 -24.47 -20.66 8.59
C ASN A 124 -24.92 -19.23 8.21
N ARG A 125 -23.97 -18.30 8.19
CA ARG A 125 -24.22 -16.89 7.85
C ARG A 125 -24.06 -16.68 6.35
N ARG A 126 -24.81 -15.74 5.77
CA ARG A 126 -24.65 -15.37 4.36
C ARG A 126 -23.21 -14.92 4.08
N HIS A 127 -22.60 -15.53 3.07
CA HIS A 127 -21.31 -15.14 2.53
C HIS A 127 -21.46 -13.97 1.56
N PHE A 128 -20.43 -13.12 1.48
CA PHE A 128 -20.25 -12.09 0.45
C PHE A 128 -21.44 -11.13 0.20
N SER A 129 -22.31 -10.92 1.18
CA SER A 129 -23.52 -10.11 1.00
C SER A 129 -23.33 -8.61 1.25
N SER A 130 -22.21 -8.21 1.85
CA SER A 130 -21.92 -6.81 2.16
C SER A 130 -20.93 -6.20 1.18
N THR A 131 -20.99 -4.88 0.98
CA THR A 131 -20.05 -4.15 0.13
C THR A 131 -18.59 -4.44 0.52
N HIS A 132 -18.28 -4.41 1.82
CA HIS A 132 -16.96 -4.77 2.35
C HIS A 132 -16.50 -6.17 1.88
N SER A 133 -17.35 -7.19 1.99
CA SER A 133 -17.00 -8.56 1.61
C SER A 133 -16.86 -8.75 0.09
N ILE A 134 -17.63 -8.00 -0.72
CA ILE A 134 -17.51 -8.04 -2.19
C ILE A 134 -16.18 -7.38 -2.59
N VAL A 135 -15.90 -6.18 -2.09
CA VAL A 135 -14.64 -5.48 -2.38
C VAL A 135 -13.43 -6.28 -1.89
N GLY A 136 -13.51 -6.88 -0.69
CA GLY A 136 -12.46 -7.76 -0.16
C GLY A 136 -12.22 -9.01 -1.03
N LEU A 137 -13.27 -9.61 -1.59
CA LEU A 137 -13.14 -10.75 -2.50
C LEU A 137 -12.50 -10.35 -3.84
N VAL A 138 -12.91 -9.22 -4.42
CA VAL A 138 -12.28 -8.69 -5.63
C VAL A 138 -10.81 -8.36 -5.36
N SER A 139 -10.51 -7.76 -4.20
CA SER A 139 -9.13 -7.52 -3.76
C SER A 139 -8.32 -8.81 -3.66
N LEU A 140 -8.89 -9.90 -3.11
CA LEU A 140 -8.23 -11.20 -3.05
C LEU A 140 -7.91 -11.78 -4.45
N ALA A 141 -8.82 -11.59 -5.42
CA ALA A 141 -8.55 -11.99 -6.80
C ALA A 141 -7.36 -11.21 -7.39
N PHE A 142 -7.31 -9.89 -7.19
CA PHE A 142 -6.17 -9.07 -7.59
C PHE A 142 -4.89 -9.39 -6.81
N LEU A 143 -5.00 -9.84 -5.56
CA LEU A 143 -3.88 -10.30 -4.75
C LEU A 143 -3.23 -11.55 -5.35
N ALA A 144 -4.04 -12.51 -5.80
CA ALA A 144 -3.53 -13.67 -6.53
C ALA A 144 -2.85 -13.25 -7.86
N LEU A 145 -3.47 -12.36 -8.62
CA LEU A 145 -2.91 -11.85 -9.88
C LEU A 145 -1.59 -11.10 -9.67
N THR A 146 -1.49 -10.24 -8.65
CA THR A 146 -0.28 -9.46 -8.38
C THR A 146 0.87 -10.32 -7.87
N LEU A 147 0.59 -11.40 -7.11
CA LEU A 147 1.61 -12.37 -6.71
C LEU A 147 2.21 -13.08 -7.92
N VAL A 148 1.38 -13.57 -8.84
CA VAL A 148 1.85 -14.20 -10.09
C VAL A 148 2.64 -13.21 -10.93
N ASN A 149 2.13 -11.99 -11.13
CA ASN A 149 2.82 -10.95 -11.87
C ASN A 149 4.12 -10.51 -11.19
N GLY A 150 4.16 -10.47 -9.85
CA GLY A 150 5.34 -10.14 -9.06
C GLY A 150 6.45 -11.16 -9.22
N LEU A 151 6.11 -12.46 -9.21
CA LEU A 151 7.06 -13.54 -9.52
C LEU A 151 7.59 -13.42 -10.95
N MET A 152 6.71 -13.18 -11.92
CA MET A 152 7.13 -12.96 -13.31
C MET A 152 8.06 -11.75 -13.45
N ALA A 153 7.79 -10.66 -12.70
CA ALA A 153 8.61 -9.46 -12.70
C ALA A 153 9.97 -9.67 -12.02
N LEU A 154 10.02 -10.51 -10.99
CA LEU A 154 11.25 -10.87 -10.28
C LEU A 154 12.19 -11.68 -11.18
N PHE A 155 11.64 -12.65 -11.94
CA PHE A 155 12.37 -13.48 -12.90
C PHE A 155 12.29 -12.96 -14.35
N ALA A 156 12.03 -11.65 -14.51
CA ALA A 156 11.94 -11.03 -15.82
C ALA A 156 13.23 -11.15 -16.67
N PRO A 157 14.46 -11.07 -16.11
CA PRO A 157 15.68 -11.30 -16.87
C PRO A 157 15.75 -12.69 -17.50
N GLU A 158 15.29 -13.72 -16.79
CA GLU A 158 15.24 -15.10 -17.24
C GLU A 158 14.12 -15.29 -18.27
N LEU A 159 12.97 -14.63 -18.06
CA LEU A 159 11.80 -14.71 -18.93
C LEU A 159 11.87 -13.80 -20.16
N ARG A 160 12.94 -13.00 -20.31
CA ARG A 160 13.10 -12.03 -21.40
C ARG A 160 13.01 -12.63 -22.80
N ARG A 161 13.24 -13.95 -22.93
CA ARG A 161 13.10 -14.70 -24.19
C ARG A 161 11.64 -14.85 -24.64
N ARG A 162 10.66 -14.79 -23.73
CA ARG A 162 9.22 -14.94 -24.03
C ARG A 162 8.46 -13.63 -23.88
N ILE A 163 8.75 -12.85 -22.84
CA ILE A 163 8.02 -11.62 -22.52
C ILE A 163 9.04 -10.50 -22.29
N ARG A 164 8.83 -9.33 -22.92
CA ARG A 164 9.70 -8.18 -22.67
C ARG A 164 9.57 -7.77 -21.19
N PRO A 165 10.69 -7.56 -20.46
CA PRO A 165 10.66 -7.22 -19.03
C PRO A 165 9.79 -6.00 -18.69
N ILE A 166 9.62 -5.07 -19.62
CA ILE A 166 8.77 -3.89 -19.46
C ILE A 166 7.29 -4.25 -19.26
N TYR A 167 6.75 -5.21 -20.02
CA TYR A 167 5.34 -5.60 -19.90
C TYR A 167 5.08 -6.37 -18.61
N SER A 168 6.01 -7.25 -18.21
CA SER A 168 5.90 -7.97 -16.95
C SER A 168 5.91 -7.03 -15.75
N LYS A 169 6.80 -6.03 -15.73
CA LYS A 169 6.85 -5.03 -14.66
C LYS A 169 5.62 -4.13 -14.64
N LEU A 170 5.16 -3.68 -15.81
CA LEU A 170 3.95 -2.86 -15.91
C LEU A 170 2.71 -3.62 -15.42
N GLY A 171 2.58 -4.89 -15.81
CA GLY A 171 1.51 -5.77 -15.33
C GLY A 171 1.48 -5.86 -13.80
N HIS A 172 2.64 -6.12 -13.18
CA HIS A 172 2.76 -6.12 -11.71
C HIS A 172 2.36 -4.79 -11.07
N TYR A 173 2.83 -3.66 -11.61
CA TYR A 173 2.46 -2.35 -11.06
C TYR A 173 0.97 -2.07 -11.14
N LEU A 174 0.32 -2.39 -12.26
CA LEU A 174 -1.11 -2.18 -12.43
C LEU A 174 -1.92 -3.10 -11.51
N THR A 175 -1.65 -4.41 -11.50
CA THR A 175 -2.39 -5.36 -10.66
C THR A 175 -2.14 -5.12 -9.17
N GLY A 176 -0.91 -4.78 -8.79
CA GLY A 176 -0.55 -4.46 -7.41
C GLY A 176 -1.22 -3.18 -6.93
N THR A 177 -1.27 -2.15 -7.78
CA THR A 177 -1.99 -0.90 -7.49
C THR A 177 -3.47 -1.16 -7.23
N VAL A 178 -4.14 -1.89 -8.13
CA VAL A 178 -5.57 -2.19 -7.98
C VAL A 178 -5.81 -3.04 -6.74
N CYS A 179 -4.98 -4.05 -6.49
CA CYS A 179 -5.03 -4.87 -5.28
C CYS A 179 -4.95 -4.02 -4.00
N TYR A 180 -3.93 -3.18 -3.89
CA TYR A 180 -3.69 -2.36 -2.71
C TYR A 180 -4.85 -1.37 -2.48
N VAL A 181 -5.29 -0.65 -3.52
CA VAL A 181 -6.38 0.32 -3.40
C VAL A 181 -7.69 -0.37 -2.99
N LEU A 182 -8.04 -1.51 -3.58
CA LEU A 182 -9.23 -2.26 -3.19
C LEU A 182 -9.14 -2.77 -1.74
N GLY A 183 -7.96 -3.23 -1.31
CA GLY A 183 -7.72 -3.63 0.08
C GLY A 183 -7.92 -2.48 1.06
N MET A 184 -7.39 -1.30 0.75
CA MET A 184 -7.56 -0.09 1.57
C MET A 184 -9.01 0.39 1.60
N VAL A 185 -9.74 0.33 0.47
CA VAL A 185 -11.19 0.59 0.43
C VAL A 185 -11.95 -0.42 1.29
N ALA A 186 -11.58 -1.70 1.24
CA ALA A 186 -12.18 -2.71 2.10
C ALA A 186 -11.96 -2.40 3.58
N ILE A 187 -10.78 -1.93 3.98
CA ILE A 187 -10.49 -1.48 5.35
C ILE A 187 -11.37 -0.28 5.75
N VAL A 188 -11.51 0.72 4.89
CA VAL A 188 -12.40 1.87 5.16
C VAL A 188 -13.84 1.41 5.37
N LEU A 189 -14.34 0.50 4.53
CA LEU A 189 -15.66 -0.10 4.69
C LEU A 189 -15.77 -0.98 5.95
N ALA A 190 -14.65 -1.47 6.49
CA ALA A 190 -14.61 -2.27 7.70
C ALA A 190 -14.87 -1.43 8.96
N TYR A 191 -14.54 -0.13 8.95
CA TYR A 191 -14.77 0.77 10.08
C TYR A 191 -16.26 0.97 10.42
N GLU A 192 -17.15 0.66 9.49
CA GLU A 192 -18.60 0.64 9.72
C GLU A 192 -19.10 -0.68 10.36
N LYS A 193 -18.23 -1.67 10.56
CA LYS A 193 -18.59 -2.96 11.17
C LYS A 193 -18.68 -2.86 12.68
N LYS A 194 -19.43 -3.79 13.27
CA LYS A 194 -19.76 -3.82 14.71
C LYS A 194 -18.54 -3.69 15.62
N ILE A 195 -17.42 -4.33 15.29
CA ILE A 195 -16.19 -4.27 16.09
C ILE A 195 -15.68 -2.84 16.28
N TYR A 196 -15.79 -1.98 15.26
CA TYR A 196 -15.40 -0.57 15.37
C TYR A 196 -16.54 0.27 15.94
N ARG A 197 -17.74 0.15 15.38
CA ARG A 197 -18.92 0.95 15.81
C ARG A 197 -19.30 0.79 17.28
N GLN A 198 -19.01 -0.36 17.90
CA GLN A 198 -19.34 -0.61 19.31
C GLN A 198 -18.20 -0.29 20.29
N ASN A 199 -16.96 -0.21 19.80
CA ASN A 199 -15.78 -0.06 20.67
C ASN A 199 -14.99 1.24 20.41
N THR A 200 -15.39 2.04 19.43
CA THR A 200 -14.72 3.27 19.03
C THR A 200 -15.73 4.41 18.91
N ILE A 201 -15.40 5.57 19.47
CA ILE A 201 -16.18 6.80 19.31
C ILE A 201 -16.18 7.27 17.85
N THR A 202 -17.20 8.03 17.45
CA THR A 202 -17.39 8.47 16.06
C THR A 202 -16.19 9.26 15.52
N GLU A 203 -15.57 10.10 16.34
CA GLU A 203 -14.39 10.89 16.01
C GLU A 203 -13.19 9.98 15.72
N GLY A 204 -13.03 8.90 16.49
CA GLY A 204 -11.97 7.90 16.28
C GLY A 204 -12.14 7.14 14.96
N ILE A 205 -13.37 6.74 14.63
CA ILE A 205 -13.71 6.12 13.33
C ILE A 205 -13.37 7.08 12.17
N THR A 206 -13.72 8.37 12.35
CA THR A 206 -13.45 9.41 11.35
C THR A 206 -11.95 9.60 11.15
N MET A 207 -11.18 9.70 12.24
CA MET A 207 -9.72 9.81 12.20
C MET A 207 -9.08 8.61 11.48
N MET A 208 -9.47 7.38 11.84
CA MET A 208 -8.97 6.16 11.17
C MET A 208 -9.28 6.16 9.67
N THR A 209 -10.48 6.59 9.29
CA THR A 209 -10.90 6.69 7.90
C THR A 209 -10.03 7.70 7.13
N VAL A 210 -9.87 8.91 7.67
CA VAL A 210 -9.04 9.96 7.06
C VAL A 210 -7.59 9.51 6.93
N PHE A 211 -7.02 8.91 7.98
CA PHE A 211 -5.64 8.41 7.95
C PHE A 211 -5.49 7.29 6.93
N THR A 212 -6.46 6.37 6.84
CA THR A 212 -6.40 5.27 5.86
C THR A 212 -6.45 5.79 4.42
N ILE A 213 -7.31 6.78 4.14
CA ILE A 213 -7.38 7.42 2.82
C ILE A 213 -6.08 8.18 2.52
N ALA A 214 -5.57 8.96 3.47
CA ALA A 214 -4.31 9.69 3.32
C ALA A 214 -3.13 8.75 3.06
N VAL A 215 -3.04 7.65 3.80
CA VAL A 215 -2.02 6.61 3.60
C VAL A 215 -2.11 5.99 2.22
N THR A 216 -3.33 5.70 1.75
CA THR A 216 -3.56 5.17 0.41
C THR A 216 -3.02 6.12 -0.65
N VAL A 217 -3.37 7.41 -0.55
CA VAL A 217 -2.93 8.43 -1.52
C VAL A 217 -1.41 8.62 -1.48
N LEU A 218 -0.83 8.83 -0.31
CA LEU A 218 0.60 9.11 -0.15
C LEU A 218 1.48 7.93 -0.60
N SER A 219 1.09 6.70 -0.27
CA SER A 219 1.82 5.49 -0.68
C SER A 219 1.77 5.28 -2.20
N MET A 220 0.71 5.76 -2.87
CA MET A 220 0.53 5.62 -4.31
C MET A 220 1.28 6.65 -5.15
N VAL A 221 1.74 7.77 -4.58
CA VAL A 221 2.44 8.85 -5.33
C VAL A 221 3.63 8.30 -6.13
N GLY A 222 4.48 7.48 -5.49
CA GLY A 222 5.65 6.89 -6.14
C GLY A 222 5.31 5.92 -7.27
N VAL A 223 4.27 5.11 -7.07
CA VAL A 223 3.83 4.11 -8.05
C VAL A 223 3.22 4.79 -9.27
N VAL A 224 2.37 5.81 -9.08
CA VAL A 224 1.77 6.56 -10.19
C VAL A 224 2.83 7.25 -11.05
N LYS A 225 3.83 7.90 -10.42
CA LYS A 225 4.99 8.48 -11.14
C LYS A 225 5.70 7.41 -11.99
N THR A 226 5.90 6.22 -11.41
CA THR A 226 6.59 5.10 -12.09
C THR A 226 5.78 4.55 -13.28
N VAL A 227 4.48 4.30 -13.09
CA VAL A 227 3.58 3.81 -14.14
C VAL A 227 3.50 4.81 -15.28
N TYR A 228 3.32 6.11 -14.97
CA TYR A 228 3.28 7.17 -15.96
C TYR A 228 4.55 7.20 -16.84
N ASN A 229 5.73 7.12 -16.22
CA ASN A 229 7.00 7.10 -16.94
C ASN A 229 7.16 5.86 -17.83
N GLN A 230 6.69 4.69 -17.38
CA GLN A 230 6.73 3.47 -18.20
C GLN A 230 5.79 3.54 -19.40
N VAL A 231 4.55 4.01 -19.20
CA VAL A 231 3.58 4.19 -20.30
C VAL A 231 4.11 5.19 -21.32
N LYS A 232 4.69 6.30 -20.87
CA LYS A 232 5.33 7.29 -21.75
C LYS A 232 6.50 6.70 -22.54
N THR A 233 7.23 5.76 -21.96
CA THR A 233 8.35 5.07 -22.65
C THR A 233 7.84 4.09 -23.70
N LEU A 234 6.69 3.44 -23.48
CA LEU A 234 6.06 2.53 -24.45
C LEU A 234 5.36 3.26 -25.60
N ALA A 235 4.96 4.51 -25.40
CA ALA A 235 4.31 5.35 -26.41
C ALA A 235 5.31 6.02 -27.38
N LYS A 236 6.61 5.89 -27.14
CA LYS A 236 7.69 6.33 -28.04
C LYS A 236 8.16 5.17 -28.89
#